data_AF-A0A433D889-F1
#
_entry.id   AF-A0A433D889-F1
#
_cell.length_a   1.000
_cell.length_b   1.000
_cell.length_c   1.000
_cell.angle_alpha   90.00
_cell.angle_beta   90.00
_cell.angle_gamma   90.00
#
_symmetry.space_group_name_H-M   'P 1'
#
loop_
_entity.id
_entity.type
_entity.pdbx_description
1 polymer ?
#
loop_
_entity_poly.entity_id
_entity_poly.type
_entity_poly.pdbx_seq_one_letter_code
_entity_poly.pdbx_strand_id
1 'polypeptide(L)'
;MAFPPAPIKLLKHVTTLLNGGLLKQKPIWYPVLQLIPPGPSIIRTPNPEPNLAGQTPEELLLEQFRPPTRPTSLRHQQKHLRTRPPRPRKIVYLEDRLRRQFYRDHPFELQRPVDLNLNEKGVTGETVIQHQLYLMINEKMPEREAYVQATANFYQIREQEEANERAVREAIADKLGPEYTKIETLRAIEKEERALKAGEIPL
;
A
#
# COMPACT_ATOMS: atom_id res chain seq x y z
N MET A 1 -12.37 -16.82 25.39
CA MET A 1 -11.35 -17.86 25.13
C MET A 1 -10.43 -17.92 26.33
N ALA A 2 -10.44 -19.04 27.06
CA ALA A 2 -9.44 -19.28 28.10
C ALA A 2 -8.10 -19.51 27.41
N PHE A 3 -7.07 -18.74 27.76
CA PHE A 3 -5.75 -18.95 27.20
C PHE A 3 -5.22 -20.30 27.72
N PRO A 4 -4.87 -21.27 26.85
CA PRO A 4 -4.08 -22.42 27.28
C PRO A 4 -2.81 -21.90 27.98
N PRO A 5 -2.22 -22.65 28.93
CA PRO A 5 -1.03 -22.20 29.65
C PRO A 5 0.02 -21.74 28.63
N ALA A 6 0.36 -20.45 28.71
CA ALA A 6 1.17 -19.81 27.67
C ALA A 6 2.49 -20.59 27.47
N PRO A 7 2.91 -20.85 26.22
CA PRO A 7 4.13 -21.62 25.91
C PRO A 7 5.40 -20.99 26.52
N ILE A 8 5.32 -19.73 26.95
CA ILE A 8 6.36 -19.00 27.69
C ILE A 8 6.73 -19.71 29.01
N LYS A 9 5.77 -20.37 29.66
CA LYS A 9 6.01 -21.07 30.94
C LYS A 9 6.49 -22.51 30.77
N LEU A 10 6.65 -22.99 29.54
CA LEU A 10 7.01 -24.37 29.23
C LEU A 10 8.36 -24.74 29.86
N LEU A 11 9.37 -23.87 29.75
CA LEU A 11 10.67 -24.07 30.40
C LEU A 11 10.52 -24.26 31.91
N LYS A 12 9.79 -23.35 32.57
CA LYS A 12 9.53 -23.40 34.01
C LYS A 12 8.78 -24.68 34.41
N HIS A 13 7.86 -25.14 33.57
CA HIS A 13 7.11 -26.35 33.85
C HIS A 13 7.99 -27.59 33.75
N VAL A 14 8.78 -27.70 32.69
CA VAL A 14 9.69 -28.84 32.51
C VAL A 14 10.83 -28.83 33.52
N THR A 15 11.34 -27.66 33.92
CA THR A 15 12.30 -27.56 35.03
C THR A 15 11.69 -28.07 36.34
N THR A 16 10.42 -27.73 36.64
CA THR A 16 9.74 -28.25 37.85
C THR A 16 9.54 -29.75 37.81
N LEU A 17 9.23 -30.33 36.64
CA LEU A 17 9.06 -31.77 36.47
C LEU A 17 10.39 -32.54 36.59
N LEU A 18 11.49 -31.97 36.07
CA LEU A 18 12.84 -32.54 36.22
C LEU A 18 13.28 -32.48 37.69
N ASN A 19 13.09 -31.34 38.36
CA ASN A 19 13.44 -31.16 39.77
C ASN A 19 12.62 -32.06 40.70
N GLY A 20 11.34 -32.28 40.38
CA GLY A 20 10.46 -33.19 41.11
C GLY A 20 10.66 -34.67 40.78
N GLY A 21 11.61 -35.01 39.89
CA GLY A 21 11.88 -36.39 39.48
C GLY A 21 10.78 -37.06 38.65
N LEU A 22 9.75 -36.31 38.21
CA LEU A 22 8.68 -36.80 37.34
C LEU A 22 9.19 -37.04 35.91
N LEU A 23 10.10 -36.19 35.44
CA LEU A 23 10.82 -36.38 34.18
C LEU A 23 12.23 -36.89 34.45
N LYS A 24 12.58 -38.03 33.84
CA LYS A 24 13.89 -38.67 34.04
C LYS A 24 15.00 -38.06 33.18
N GLN A 25 14.67 -37.63 31.96
CA GLN A 25 15.62 -37.11 31.00
C GLN A 25 15.19 -35.74 30.51
N LYS A 26 16.17 -34.84 30.34
CA LYS A 26 15.96 -33.52 29.78
C LYS A 26 15.64 -33.64 28.28
N PRO A 27 14.55 -33.01 27.79
CA PRO A 27 14.22 -33.01 26.37
C PRO A 27 15.30 -32.34 25.50
N ILE A 28 15.43 -32.79 24.24
CA ILE A 28 16.44 -32.31 23.28
C ILE A 28 16.36 -30.79 23.05
N TRP A 29 15.16 -30.22 23.07
CA TRP A 29 14.92 -28.79 22.85
C TRP A 29 15.14 -27.93 24.12
N TYR A 30 15.18 -28.52 25.31
CA TYR A 30 15.35 -27.77 26.57
C TYR A 30 16.59 -26.88 26.60
N PRO A 31 17.82 -27.36 26.25
CA PRO A 31 19.00 -26.50 26.29
C PRO A 31 18.88 -25.33 25.31
N VAL A 32 18.27 -25.55 24.14
CA VAL A 32 18.00 -24.49 23.15
C VAL A 32 17.09 -23.42 23.72
N LEU A 33 16.00 -23.83 24.39
CA LEU A 33 15.02 -22.89 24.97
C LEU A 33 15.55 -22.17 26.22
N GLN A 34 16.57 -22.73 26.88
CA GLN A 34 17.32 -22.08 27.96
C GLN A 34 18.28 -21.01 27.41
N LEU A 35 18.88 -21.25 26.24
CA LEU A 35 19.74 -20.29 25.55
C LEU A 35 18.93 -19.17 24.89
N ILE A 36 17.76 -19.50 24.33
CA ILE A 36 16.89 -18.59 23.58
C ILE A 36 15.50 -18.62 24.24
N PRO A 37 15.30 -17.86 25.34
CA PRO A 37 14.00 -17.82 26.00
C PRO A 37 12.94 -17.16 25.11
N PRO A 38 11.68 -17.63 25.15
CA PRO A 38 10.59 -16.97 24.44
C PRO A 38 10.35 -15.55 24.99
N GLY A 39 9.87 -14.65 24.13
CA GLY A 39 9.65 -13.24 24.46
C GLY A 39 8.80 -13.02 25.73
N PRO A 40 9.13 -12.00 26.56
CA PRO A 40 8.66 -11.92 27.95
C PRO A 40 7.21 -11.48 28.16
N SER A 41 6.48 -10.99 27.14
CA SER A 41 5.16 -10.39 27.40
C SER A 41 4.13 -10.57 26.28
N ILE A 42 2.90 -10.92 26.69
CA ILE A 42 1.65 -10.78 25.92
C ILE A 42 0.95 -9.45 26.34
N ILE A 43 1.69 -8.55 27.01
CA ILE A 43 1.15 -7.31 27.55
C ILE A 43 0.89 -6.38 26.37
N ARG A 44 -0.31 -5.79 26.33
CA ARG A 44 -0.64 -4.75 25.36
C ARG A 44 0.05 -3.46 25.79
N THR A 45 1.23 -3.19 25.25
CA THR A 45 1.94 -1.93 25.45
C THR A 45 1.55 -0.90 24.38
N PRO A 46 1.52 0.39 24.69
CA PRO A 46 1.44 1.42 23.67
C PRO A 46 2.73 1.45 22.85
N ASN A 47 2.63 1.69 21.55
CA ASN A 47 3.81 1.99 20.73
C ASN A 47 4.35 3.39 21.11
N PRO A 48 5.61 3.51 21.58
CA PRO A 48 6.19 4.80 21.96
C PRO A 48 6.41 5.73 20.76
N GLU A 49 6.78 5.17 19.61
CA GLU A 49 6.99 5.87 18.34
C GLU A 49 5.88 5.46 17.36
N PRO A 50 4.64 5.95 17.54
CA PRO A 50 3.60 5.69 16.57
C PRO A 50 4.00 6.34 15.26
N ASN A 51 4.04 5.61 14.13
CA ASN A 51 4.16 6.21 12.80
C ASN A 51 3.00 7.19 12.58
N LEU A 52 3.27 8.46 12.87
CA LEU A 52 2.40 9.58 12.62
C LEU A 52 3.05 10.37 11.49
N ALA A 53 2.25 10.79 10.51
CA ALA A 53 2.72 11.79 9.55
C ALA A 53 3.23 13.02 10.31
N GLY A 54 4.37 13.57 9.89
CA GLY A 54 5.00 14.75 10.51
C GLY A 54 6.08 14.42 11.54
N GLN A 55 6.62 13.20 11.56
CA GLN A 55 7.69 12.83 12.50
C GLN A 55 9.08 13.05 11.93
N THR A 56 9.25 12.84 10.63
CA THR A 56 10.53 13.12 9.99
C THR A 56 10.68 14.62 9.72
N PRO A 57 11.90 15.16 9.74
CA PRO A 57 12.17 16.54 9.33
C PRO A 57 11.58 16.89 7.96
N GLU A 58 11.59 15.94 7.03
CA GLU A 58 11.03 16.08 5.69
C GLU A 58 9.51 16.21 5.71
N GLU A 59 8.82 15.34 6.48
CA GLU A 59 7.38 15.42 6.64
C GLU A 59 6.95 16.74 7.31
N LEU A 60 7.72 17.23 8.29
CA LEU A 60 7.48 18.53 8.92
C LEU A 60 7.60 19.70 7.94
N LEU A 61 8.53 19.64 6.99
CA LEU A 61 8.63 20.63 5.91
C LEU A 61 7.42 20.55 4.99
N LEU A 62 7.00 19.34 4.63
CA LEU A 62 5.83 19.11 3.78
C LEU A 62 4.52 19.53 4.45
N GLU A 63 4.40 19.43 5.78
CA GLU A 63 3.23 19.90 6.52
C GLU A 63 3.00 21.41 6.43
N GLN A 64 4.05 22.20 6.15
CA GLN A 64 3.94 23.66 5.99
C GLN A 64 3.06 24.05 4.80
N PHE A 65 2.99 23.19 3.77
CA PHE A 65 2.18 23.42 2.58
C PHE A 65 0.72 22.99 2.75
N ARG A 66 0.36 22.44 3.92
CA ARG A 66 -1.00 21.99 4.18
C ARG A 66 -1.92 23.18 4.42
N PRO A 67 -3.10 23.27 3.76
CA PRO A 67 -4.08 24.28 4.10
C PRO A 67 -4.50 24.09 5.57
N PRO A 68 -4.69 25.19 6.33
CA PRO A 68 -5.07 25.10 7.73
C PRO A 68 -6.41 24.36 7.85
N THR A 69 -6.39 23.23 8.56
CA THR A 69 -7.63 22.53 8.89
C THR A 69 -8.41 23.39 9.87
N ARG A 70 -9.67 23.70 9.57
CA ARG A 70 -10.52 24.45 10.51
C ARG A 70 -10.64 23.61 11.78
N PRO A 71 -10.33 24.16 12.97
CA PRO A 71 -10.48 23.41 14.20
C PRO A 71 -11.96 23.08 14.36
N THR A 72 -12.30 21.79 14.22
CA THR A 72 -13.63 21.33 14.62
C THR A 72 -13.73 21.57 16.11
N SER A 73 -14.66 22.44 16.52
CA SER A 73 -14.96 22.69 17.94
C SER A 73 -15.09 21.36 18.67
N LEU A 74 -14.12 21.07 19.55
CA LEU A 74 -14.16 19.91 20.41
C LEU A 74 -15.22 20.16 21.50
N ARG A 75 -16.50 19.97 21.16
CA ARG A 75 -17.56 19.80 22.16
C ARG A 75 -17.41 18.43 22.81
N HIS A 76 -16.36 18.24 23.60
CA HIS A 76 -16.25 17.05 24.41
C HIS A 76 -17.04 17.30 25.71
N GLN A 77 -18.31 16.87 25.74
CA GLN A 77 -18.93 16.61 27.04
C GLN A 77 -18.08 15.54 27.74
N GLN A 78 -17.92 15.66 29.05
CA GLN A 78 -17.14 14.77 29.93
C GLN A 78 -17.72 13.34 30.03
N LYS A 79 -18.28 12.80 28.96
CA LYS A 79 -18.68 11.40 28.88
C LYS A 79 -17.44 10.60 28.50
N HIS A 80 -17.00 9.75 29.42
CA HIS A 80 -15.95 8.72 29.32
C HIS A 80 -14.57 9.10 29.90
N LEU A 81 -14.47 9.17 31.23
CA LEU A 81 -13.21 9.13 32.00
C LEU A 81 -12.44 7.78 31.90
N ARG A 82 -12.85 6.86 31.02
CA ARG A 82 -12.23 5.54 30.90
C ARG A 82 -11.13 5.59 29.85
N THR A 83 -9.88 5.32 30.26
CA THR A 83 -8.72 5.19 29.37
C THR A 83 -8.98 4.08 28.36
N ARG A 84 -8.92 4.41 27.07
CA ARG A 84 -9.07 3.44 26.00
C ARG A 84 -7.84 2.51 26.00
N PRO A 85 -8.00 1.19 25.79
CA PRO A 85 -6.86 0.30 25.67
C PRO A 85 -5.96 0.73 24.49
N PRO A 86 -4.64 0.53 24.57
CA PRO A 86 -3.74 0.87 23.48
C PRO A 86 -4.14 0.09 22.22
N ARG A 87 -4.33 0.81 21.12
CA ARG A 87 -4.64 0.27 19.80
C ARG A 87 -3.55 0.73 18.83
N PRO A 88 -3.18 -0.10 17.84
CA PRO A 88 -2.29 0.34 16.77
C PRO A 88 -2.91 1.56 16.08
N ARG A 89 -2.09 2.57 15.79
CA ARG A 89 -2.51 3.75 15.03
C ARG A 89 -2.54 3.42 13.55
N LYS A 90 -3.34 4.15 12.77
CA LYS A 90 -3.37 4.01 11.32
C LYS A 90 -2.06 4.57 10.76
N ILE A 91 -1.41 3.83 9.87
CA ILE A 91 -0.27 4.33 9.09
C ILE A 91 -0.84 5.22 8.01
N VAL A 92 -0.41 6.48 7.98
CA VAL A 92 -0.86 7.47 7.01
C VAL A 92 0.38 8.18 6.49
N TYR A 93 0.49 8.28 5.17
CA TYR A 93 1.58 9.00 4.55
C TYR A 93 1.11 10.30 3.88
N LEU A 94 2.06 11.18 3.58
CA LEU A 94 1.74 12.45 2.93
C LEU A 94 1.41 12.24 1.44
N GLU A 95 2.05 11.29 0.77
CA GLU A 95 1.82 10.97 -0.63
C GLU A 95 0.42 10.40 -0.87
N ASP A 96 -0.23 9.82 0.14
CA ASP A 96 -1.60 9.30 0.03
C ASP A 96 -2.60 10.40 -0.39
N ARG A 97 -2.33 11.65 -0.03
CA ARG A 97 -3.12 12.79 -0.50
C ARG A 97 -2.84 13.09 -1.97
N LEU A 98 -1.57 13.08 -2.37
CA LEU A 98 -1.13 13.32 -3.75
C LEU A 98 -1.67 12.23 -4.70
N ARG A 99 -1.63 10.96 -4.28
CA ARG A 99 -2.27 9.82 -4.97
C ARG A 99 -3.74 10.10 -5.26
N ARG A 100 -4.51 10.50 -4.23
CA ARG A 100 -5.94 10.78 -4.38
C ARG A 100 -6.21 11.92 -5.34
N GLN A 101 -5.37 12.96 -5.32
CA GLN A 101 -5.50 14.08 -6.25
C GLN A 101 -5.19 13.63 -7.68
N PHE A 102 -4.05 12.96 -7.89
CA PHE A 102 -3.61 12.51 -9.20
C PHE A 102 -4.64 11.60 -9.89
N TYR A 103 -5.11 10.53 -9.22
CA TYR A 103 -6.08 9.60 -9.82
C TYR A 103 -7.50 10.18 -9.93
N ARG A 104 -7.81 11.25 -9.21
CA ARG A 104 -9.05 12.00 -9.40
C ARG A 104 -9.00 12.82 -10.68
N ASP A 105 -7.85 13.46 -10.94
CA ASP A 105 -7.64 14.25 -12.15
C ASP A 105 -7.46 13.34 -13.38
N HIS A 106 -6.89 12.13 -13.20
CA HIS A 106 -6.57 11.17 -14.26
C HIS A 106 -7.30 9.83 -14.07
N PRO A 107 -8.62 9.77 -14.29
CA PRO A 107 -9.40 8.55 -14.04
C PRO A 107 -8.99 7.38 -14.94
N PHE A 108 -8.50 7.64 -16.16
CA PHE A 108 -8.08 6.60 -17.10
C PHE A 108 -6.75 5.94 -16.75
N GLU A 109 -5.93 6.55 -15.90
CA GLU A 109 -4.72 5.88 -15.38
C GLU A 109 -5.08 4.68 -14.49
N LEU A 110 -6.28 4.66 -13.89
CA LEU A 110 -6.79 3.49 -13.15
C LEU A 110 -7.09 2.29 -14.04
N GLN A 111 -7.29 2.49 -15.34
CA GLN A 111 -7.52 1.39 -16.29
C GLN A 111 -6.23 0.69 -16.67
N ARG A 112 -5.06 1.35 -16.49
CA ARG A 112 -3.77 0.74 -16.78
C ARG A 112 -3.44 -0.30 -15.69
N PRO A 113 -3.17 -1.57 -16.05
CA PRO A 113 -2.88 -2.60 -15.08
C PRO A 113 -1.54 -2.30 -14.40
N VAL A 114 -1.50 -2.49 -13.07
CA VAL A 114 -0.29 -2.36 -12.25
C VAL A 114 0.07 -3.72 -11.69
N ASP A 115 1.30 -4.16 -11.97
CA ASP A 115 1.85 -5.38 -11.39
C ASP A 115 2.31 -5.09 -9.96
N LEU A 116 1.61 -5.67 -8.98
CA LEU A 116 1.94 -5.54 -7.54
C LEU A 116 3.20 -6.33 -7.13
N ASN A 117 3.79 -7.06 -8.06
CA ASN A 117 5.07 -7.73 -7.83
C ASN A 117 6.16 -6.66 -7.78
N LEU A 118 7.05 -6.72 -6.79
CA LEU A 118 8.05 -5.70 -6.39
C LEU A 118 8.95 -5.10 -7.50
N ASN A 119 8.84 -5.58 -8.73
CA ASN A 119 9.62 -5.14 -9.88
C ASN A 119 8.77 -4.28 -10.81
N GLU A 120 8.37 -3.09 -10.34
CA GLU A 120 7.69 -2.12 -11.19
C GLU A 120 8.64 -1.68 -12.32
N LYS A 121 8.28 -2.00 -13.57
CA LYS A 121 8.94 -1.50 -14.77
C LYS A 121 7.96 -0.62 -15.51
N GLY A 122 8.15 0.70 -15.45
CA GLY A 122 7.40 1.65 -16.26
C GLY A 122 6.99 2.90 -15.51
N VAL A 123 6.48 3.87 -16.27
CA VAL A 123 6.02 5.14 -15.74
C VAL A 123 4.55 5.01 -15.34
N THR A 124 4.28 5.18 -14.05
CA THR A 124 2.96 5.09 -13.42
C THR A 124 2.64 6.36 -12.65
N GLY A 125 1.42 6.49 -12.14
CA GLY A 125 1.07 7.59 -11.24
C GLY A 125 1.98 7.69 -10.00
N GLU A 126 2.50 6.56 -9.49
CA GLU A 126 3.44 6.57 -8.36
C GLU A 126 4.75 7.29 -8.71
N THR A 127 5.25 7.15 -9.94
CA THR A 127 6.47 7.86 -10.38
C THR A 127 6.28 9.38 -10.40
N VAL A 128 5.09 9.85 -10.77
CA VAL A 128 4.72 11.27 -10.77
C VAL A 128 4.74 11.81 -9.34
N ILE A 129 4.20 11.05 -8.40
CA ILE A 129 4.06 11.45 -7.00
C ILE A 129 5.42 11.46 -6.30
N GLN A 130 6.28 10.46 -6.58
CA GLN A 130 7.65 10.44 -6.08
C GLN A 130 8.46 11.61 -6.62
N HIS A 131 8.32 11.93 -7.92
CA HIS A 131 8.97 13.09 -8.52
C HIS A 131 8.44 14.40 -7.91
N GLN A 132 7.13 14.55 -7.74
CA GLN A 132 6.52 15.70 -7.07
C GLN A 132 7.08 15.87 -5.65
N LEU A 133 7.17 14.78 -4.88
CA LEU A 133 7.69 14.81 -3.52
C LEU A 133 9.18 15.17 -3.50
N TYR A 134 9.97 14.64 -4.43
CA TYR A 134 11.38 15.01 -4.63
C TYR A 134 11.53 16.52 -4.84
N LEU A 135 10.74 17.11 -5.74
CA LEU A 135 10.76 18.55 -6.02
C LEU A 135 10.38 19.38 -4.79
N MET A 136 9.42 18.91 -3.99
CA MET A 136 9.01 19.60 -2.76
C MET A 136 10.07 19.54 -1.66
N ILE A 137 10.77 18.41 -1.50
CA ILE A 137 11.78 18.25 -0.45
C ILE A 137 13.11 18.92 -0.83
N ASN A 138 13.61 18.65 -2.05
CA ASN A 138 14.95 19.07 -2.45
C ASN A 138 14.97 20.48 -3.02
N GLU A 139 14.01 20.81 -3.89
CA GLU A 139 13.95 22.11 -4.55
C GLU A 139 13.04 23.11 -3.80
N LYS A 140 12.33 22.65 -2.77
CA LYS A 140 11.42 23.46 -1.93
C LYS A 140 10.33 24.17 -2.74
N MET A 141 9.93 23.58 -3.86
CA MET A 141 8.84 24.11 -4.67
C MET A 141 7.48 23.91 -3.99
N PRO A 142 6.52 24.82 -4.19
CA PRO A 142 5.18 24.67 -3.65
C PRO A 142 4.47 23.48 -4.31
N GLU A 143 3.56 22.84 -3.55
CA GLU A 143 2.83 21.61 -3.94
C GLU A 143 2.26 21.70 -5.36
N ARG A 144 1.68 22.85 -5.74
CA ARG A 144 1.03 23.07 -7.03
C ARG A 144 2.04 23.16 -8.19
N GLU A 145 3.16 23.84 -8.01
CA GLU A 145 4.17 23.98 -9.07
C GLU A 145 4.88 22.65 -9.30
N ALA A 146 5.24 21.96 -8.21
CA ALA A 146 5.80 20.61 -8.26
C ALA A 146 4.85 19.63 -8.97
N TYR A 147 3.54 19.73 -8.72
CA TYR A 147 2.53 18.91 -9.42
C TYR A 147 2.47 19.20 -10.92
N VAL A 148 2.45 20.47 -11.32
CA VAL A 148 2.42 20.87 -12.74
C VAL A 148 3.65 20.38 -13.47
N GLN A 149 4.84 20.51 -12.87
CA GLN A 149 6.08 20.04 -13.48
C GLN A 149 6.13 18.51 -13.58
N ALA A 150 5.75 17.80 -12.51
CA ALA A 150 5.74 16.34 -12.51
C ALA A 150 4.74 15.78 -13.54
N THR A 151 3.55 16.38 -13.66
CA THR A 151 2.55 15.99 -14.66
C THR A 151 2.97 16.35 -16.08
N ALA A 152 3.64 17.48 -16.31
CA ALA A 152 4.18 17.82 -17.63
C ALA A 152 5.20 16.78 -18.11
N ASN A 153 6.13 16.37 -17.25
CA ASN A 153 7.09 15.31 -17.57
C ASN A 153 6.38 13.98 -17.85
N PHE A 154 5.37 13.65 -17.05
CA PHE A 154 4.55 12.45 -17.24
C PHE A 154 3.84 12.44 -18.61
N TYR A 155 3.24 13.57 -19.01
CA TYR A 155 2.56 13.68 -20.30
C TYR A 155 3.51 13.53 -21.47
N GLN A 156 4.72 14.07 -21.40
CA GLN A 156 5.73 13.90 -22.45
C GLN A 156 6.08 12.42 -22.63
N ILE A 157 6.22 11.67 -21.54
CA ILE A 157 6.51 10.24 -21.61
C ILE A 157 5.31 9.48 -22.19
N ARG A 158 4.09 9.81 -21.76
CA ARG A 158 2.86 9.19 -22.29
C ARG A 158 2.67 9.47 -23.78
N GLU A 159 2.96 10.69 -24.23
CA GLU A 159 2.91 11.04 -25.65
C GLU A 159 3.90 10.21 -26.47
N GLN A 160 5.12 10.03 -25.96
CA GLN A 160 6.13 9.18 -26.59
C GLN A 160 5.71 7.70 -26.62
N GLU A 161 5.16 7.18 -25.53
CA GLU A 161 4.62 5.81 -25.48
C GLU A 161 3.52 5.61 -26.52
N GLU A 162 2.55 6.52 -26.59
CA GLU A 162 1.46 6.44 -27.58
C GLU A 162 1.96 6.55 -29.02
N ALA A 163 2.90 7.46 -29.30
CA ALA A 163 3.50 7.57 -30.62
C ALA A 163 4.24 6.29 -31.03
N ASN A 164 4.99 5.69 -30.08
CA ASN A 164 5.68 4.42 -30.29
C ASN A 164 4.70 3.28 -30.53
N GLU A 165 3.64 3.17 -29.74
CA GLU A 165 2.60 2.16 -29.93
C GLU A 165 1.89 2.30 -31.27
N ARG A 166 1.59 3.52 -31.71
CA ARG A 166 1.01 3.79 -33.04
C ARG A 166 1.96 3.37 -34.15
N ALA A 167 3.22 3.78 -34.09
CA ALA A 167 4.23 3.40 -35.07
C ALA A 167 4.42 1.86 -35.14
N VAL A 168 4.42 1.18 -33.99
CA VAL A 168 4.48 -0.28 -33.92
C VAL A 168 3.24 -0.91 -34.56
N ARG A 169 2.04 -0.40 -34.28
CA ARG A 169 0.79 -0.88 -34.89
C ARG A 169 0.78 -0.70 -36.41
N GLU A 170 1.21 0.46 -36.91
CA GLU A 170 1.34 0.74 -38.34
C GLU A 170 2.35 -0.22 -38.98
N ALA A 171 3.53 -0.39 -38.38
CA ALA A 171 4.54 -1.32 -38.86
C ALA A 171 4.07 -2.79 -38.87
N ILE A 172 3.20 -3.18 -37.94
CA ILE A 172 2.56 -4.51 -37.92
C ILE A 172 1.53 -4.61 -39.07
N ALA A 173 0.73 -3.56 -39.28
CA ALA A 173 -0.27 -3.50 -40.34
C ALA A 173 0.36 -3.63 -41.73
N ASP A 174 1.47 -2.94 -41.96
CA ASP A 174 2.21 -2.97 -43.23
C ASP A 174 2.81 -4.36 -43.51
N LYS A 175 3.25 -5.08 -42.47
CA LYS A 175 3.91 -6.39 -42.62
C LYS A 175 2.95 -7.58 -42.65
N LEU A 176 1.91 -7.57 -41.83
CA LEU A 176 0.99 -8.70 -41.63
C LEU A 176 -0.41 -8.46 -42.22
N GLY A 177 -0.73 -7.22 -42.59
CA GLY A 177 -2.02 -6.81 -43.13
C GLY A 177 -2.94 -6.12 -42.11
N PRO A 178 -4.04 -5.48 -42.57
CA PRO A 178 -4.89 -4.62 -41.75
C PRO A 178 -5.72 -5.38 -40.70
N GLU A 179 -5.95 -6.68 -40.87
CA GLU A 179 -6.73 -7.51 -39.95
C GLU A 179 -6.12 -7.56 -38.55
N TYR A 180 -4.78 -7.53 -38.48
CA TYR A 180 -4.04 -7.59 -37.21
C TYR A 180 -4.17 -6.32 -36.37
N THR A 181 -4.62 -5.20 -36.96
CA THR A 181 -4.83 -3.94 -36.22
C THR A 181 -6.14 -3.91 -35.43
N LYS A 182 -7.12 -4.74 -35.80
CA LYS A 182 -8.48 -4.74 -35.25
C LYS A 182 -8.79 -5.96 -34.38
N ILE A 183 -7.77 -6.71 -33.97
CA ILE A 183 -7.94 -7.96 -33.22
C ILE A 183 -8.73 -7.72 -31.92
N GLU A 184 -8.41 -6.67 -31.18
CA GLU A 184 -9.07 -6.38 -29.91
C GLU A 184 -10.52 -5.94 -30.07
N THR A 185 -10.82 -5.13 -31.09
CA THR A 185 -12.19 -4.67 -31.37
C THR A 185 -13.08 -5.81 -31.86
N LEU A 186 -12.57 -6.68 -32.75
CA LEU A 186 -13.29 -7.88 -33.18
C LEU A 186 -13.55 -8.83 -32.02
N ARG A 187 -12.53 -9.07 -31.18
CA ARG A 187 -12.66 -9.89 -29.98
C ARG A 187 -13.65 -9.31 -28.97
N ALA A 188 -13.80 -7.99 -28.90
CA ALA A 188 -14.82 -7.35 -28.08
C ALA A 188 -16.22 -7.61 -28.63
N ILE A 189 -16.45 -7.42 -29.94
CA ILE A 189 -17.72 -7.68 -30.61
C ILE A 189 -18.15 -9.15 -30.41
N GLU A 190 -17.24 -10.11 -30.59
CA GLU A 190 -17.53 -11.53 -30.36
C GLU A 190 -17.99 -11.83 -28.92
N LYS A 191 -17.39 -11.16 -27.92
CA LYS A 191 -17.79 -11.30 -26.53
C LYS A 191 -19.16 -10.70 -26.26
N GLU A 192 -19.47 -9.56 -26.87
CA GLU A 192 -20.79 -8.90 -26.78
C GLU A 192 -21.88 -9.79 -27.39
N GLU A 193 -21.67 -10.31 -28.60
CA GLU A 193 -22.62 -11.24 -29.24
C GLU A 193 -22.86 -12.49 -28.40
N ARG A 194 -21.79 -13.05 -27.82
CA ARG A 194 -21.90 -14.21 -26.93
C ARG A 194 -22.71 -13.89 -25.67
N ALA A 195 -22.54 -12.70 -25.11
CA ALA A 195 -23.30 -12.25 -23.94
C ALA A 195 -24.78 -12.03 -24.28
N LEU A 196 -25.09 -11.47 -25.46
CA LEU A 196 -26.47 -11.30 -25.94
C LEU A 196 -27.17 -12.66 -26.10
N LYS A 197 -26.54 -13.62 -26.80
CA LYS A 197 -27.07 -14.98 -26.96
C LYS A 197 -27.29 -15.70 -25.63
N ALA A 198 -26.44 -15.45 -24.64
CA ALA A 198 -26.59 -16.03 -23.30
C ALA A 198 -27.73 -15.38 -22.48
N GLY A 199 -28.03 -14.10 -22.75
CA GLY A 199 -29.11 -13.36 -22.09
C GLY A 199 -30.49 -13.56 -22.73
N GLU A 200 -30.55 -14.09 -23.95
CA GLU A 200 -31.80 -14.51 -24.58
C GLU A 200 -32.44 -15.64 -23.78
N ILE A 201 -33.62 -15.39 -23.21
CA ILE A 201 -34.43 -16.43 -22.58
C ILE A 201 -34.97 -17.31 -23.72
N PRO A 202 -34.74 -18.63 -23.70
CA PRO A 202 -35.29 -19.50 -24.72
C PRO A 202 -36.81 -19.46 -24.66
N LEU A 203 -37.44 -19.05 -25.77
CA LEU A 203 -38.89 -19.11 -25.98
C LEU A 203 -39.39 -20.54 -26.08
#